data_AF-A0A935ZUE2-F1
#
_entry.id   AF-A0A935ZUE2-F1
#
_cell.length_a   1.000
_cell.length_b   1.000
_cell.length_c   1.000
_cell.angle_alpha   90.00
_cell.angle_beta   90.00
_cell.angle_gamma   90.00
#
_symmetry.space_group_name_H-M   'P 1'
#
loop_
_entity.id
_entity.type
_entity.pdbx_description
1 polymer ?
#
loop_
_entity_poly.entity_id
_entity_poly.type
_entity_poly.pdbx_seq_one_letter_code
_entity_poly.pdbx_strand_id
1 'polypeptide(L)'
;MSDDDPLIPPIGAVSQGERLFRVNWVASLVRSPSGIGLLPAEFVARQGRNVRLIDVREPDELVGPLGHIPGSDWIPRGRAPSLATRVERDTPVILISRGGERAGELAKQLEREGLRFVAALEGGMVAWKNLGFGTSRDREILERADHLRGAPAASAPDAALTIERIERHVGDPAAVRFIRLAALLLHGRMSCVDGRDDSSVVGTLGGDAGEFLLLLGAIERESGKAFSPQEVRALLARRLDALGRFYMHTDVHTANLLIKSLRSDRRLDAALANVFETLEWRAFISDPPLELREILLEHMVQPAHLGCGHVRLLWSDSERYGVRRELTSAFVRAFLQARWDGAIEAEFVPLAGGHAERGVLRVFVEQELQPFSPIPLISPSCEGTQMFVTHPQVVGFLRRQLVAFALQQRALVPRLDPERLLATLDAMAGTQAAATLGVLAKGLPIFDVTWSPGLWNVESGGVVPG
;
A
#
# COMPACT_ATOMS: atom_id res chain seq x y z
N MET A 1 -17.83 8.56 -13.44
CA MET A 1 -18.45 8.67 -12.10
C MET A 1 -18.15 10.07 -11.62
N SER A 2 -19.16 10.94 -11.51
CA SER A 2 -18.98 12.29 -10.95
C SER A 2 -18.83 12.21 -9.43
N ASP A 3 -18.24 13.23 -8.79
CA ASP A 3 -18.22 13.40 -7.32
C ASP A 3 -19.65 13.57 -6.72
N ASP A 4 -20.73 13.40 -7.49
CA ASP A 4 -22.11 13.22 -6.99
C ASP A 4 -22.35 11.82 -6.41
N ASP A 5 -21.34 10.94 -6.37
CA ASP A 5 -21.49 9.68 -5.66
C ASP A 5 -21.82 9.97 -4.18
N PRO A 6 -23.01 9.57 -3.68
CA PRO A 6 -23.46 9.91 -2.33
C PRO A 6 -22.57 9.33 -1.22
N LEU A 7 -21.61 8.46 -1.57
CA LEU A 7 -20.60 7.93 -0.68
C LEU A 7 -19.41 8.87 -0.49
N ILE A 8 -19.13 9.77 -1.43
CA ILE A 8 -17.99 10.70 -1.40
C ILE A 8 -18.49 12.08 -0.92
N PRO A 9 -18.26 12.44 0.34
CA PRO A 9 -18.70 13.75 0.84
C PRO A 9 -17.90 14.90 0.21
N PRO A 10 -18.46 16.12 0.18
CA PRO A 10 -17.74 17.32 -0.25
C PRO A 10 -16.44 17.54 0.51
N ILE A 11 -15.48 18.23 -0.12
CA ILE A 11 -14.21 18.57 0.51
C ILE A 11 -14.47 19.37 1.80
N GLY A 12 -13.85 18.92 2.91
CA GLY A 12 -13.98 19.55 4.23
C GLY A 12 -15.12 19.03 5.10
N ALA A 13 -16.04 18.22 4.57
CA ALA A 13 -17.15 17.66 5.36
C ALA A 13 -16.71 16.50 6.30
N VAL A 14 -15.62 15.81 5.97
CA VAL A 14 -14.96 14.78 6.79
C VAL A 14 -13.44 14.98 6.75
N SER A 15 -12.69 14.23 7.55
CA SER A 15 -11.22 14.28 7.50
C SER A 15 -10.68 13.91 6.12
N GLN A 16 -9.49 14.41 5.75
CA GLN A 16 -8.90 14.07 4.44
C GLN A 16 -8.66 12.56 4.28
N GLY A 17 -8.26 11.87 5.36
CA GLY A 17 -8.07 10.43 5.37
C GLY A 17 -9.37 9.68 5.12
N GLU A 18 -10.44 10.03 5.85
CA GLU A 18 -11.75 9.41 5.64
C GLU A 18 -12.30 9.67 4.23
N ARG A 19 -12.16 10.89 3.71
CA ARG A 19 -12.58 11.18 2.33
C ARG A 19 -11.78 10.35 1.32
N LEU A 20 -10.46 10.25 1.50
CA LEU A 20 -9.61 9.46 0.61
C LEU A 20 -9.94 7.96 0.68
N PHE A 21 -10.21 7.43 1.88
CA PHE A 21 -10.71 6.08 2.05
C PHE A 21 -11.99 5.85 1.23
N ARG A 22 -12.98 6.75 1.34
CA ARG A 22 -14.24 6.66 0.58
C ARG A 22 -14.02 6.72 -0.93
N VAL A 23 -13.15 7.62 -1.40
CA VAL A 23 -12.74 7.69 -2.81
C VAL A 23 -12.08 6.38 -3.27
N ASN A 24 -11.19 5.82 -2.48
CA ASN A 24 -10.50 4.57 -2.81
C ASN A 24 -11.44 3.36 -2.76
N TRP A 25 -12.39 3.33 -1.84
CA TRP A 25 -13.46 2.34 -1.79
C TRP A 25 -14.26 2.37 -3.09
N VAL A 26 -14.79 3.54 -3.45
CA VAL A 26 -15.60 3.73 -4.66
C VAL A 26 -14.81 3.38 -5.93
N ALA A 27 -13.54 3.79 -6.00
CA ALA A 27 -12.68 3.49 -7.15
C ALA A 27 -12.28 2.00 -7.25
N SER A 28 -12.28 1.26 -6.15
CA SER A 28 -11.90 -0.17 -6.12
C SER A 28 -13.11 -1.10 -6.21
N LEU A 29 -14.32 -0.59 -5.99
CA LEU A 29 -15.55 -1.37 -5.97
C LEU A 29 -15.91 -1.82 -7.38
N VAL A 30 -15.88 -3.13 -7.62
CA VAL A 30 -16.35 -3.76 -8.86
C VAL A 30 -17.82 -4.13 -8.67
N ARG A 31 -18.68 -3.74 -9.61
CA ARG A 31 -20.07 -4.21 -9.63
C ARG A 31 -20.25 -5.32 -10.66
N SER A 32 -20.79 -6.45 -10.21
CA SER A 32 -21.18 -7.54 -11.12
C SER A 32 -22.35 -7.08 -12.03
N PRO A 33 -22.67 -7.82 -13.12
CA PRO A 33 -23.85 -7.56 -13.93
C PRO A 33 -25.17 -7.61 -13.14
N SER A 34 -25.21 -8.38 -12.05
CA SER A 34 -26.35 -8.45 -11.14
C SER A 34 -26.35 -7.33 -10.08
N GLY A 35 -25.44 -6.37 -10.16
CA GLY A 35 -25.33 -5.21 -9.27
C GLY A 35 -24.68 -5.51 -7.91
N ILE A 36 -24.03 -6.67 -7.76
CA ILE A 36 -23.34 -7.04 -6.51
C ILE A 36 -22.04 -6.23 -6.42
N GLY A 37 -21.84 -5.51 -5.32
CA GLY A 37 -20.58 -4.85 -4.99
C GLY A 37 -19.53 -5.85 -4.49
N LEU A 38 -18.38 -5.88 -5.15
CA LEU A 38 -17.24 -6.75 -4.87
C LEU A 38 -15.98 -5.90 -4.65
N LEU A 39 -15.19 -6.27 -3.65
CA LEU A 39 -13.87 -5.67 -3.42
C LEU A 39 -12.76 -6.72 -3.52
N PRO A 40 -11.65 -6.42 -4.23
CA PRO A 40 -10.52 -7.33 -4.37
C PRO A 40 -9.89 -7.70 -3.03
N ALA A 41 -9.42 -8.94 -2.89
CA ALA A 41 -8.83 -9.43 -1.64
C ALA A 41 -7.59 -8.63 -1.20
N GLU A 42 -6.80 -8.14 -2.14
CA GLU A 42 -5.63 -7.30 -1.86
C GLU A 42 -6.02 -5.93 -1.33
N PHE A 43 -7.13 -5.34 -1.82
CA PHE A 43 -7.68 -4.11 -1.23
C PHE A 43 -8.06 -4.38 0.22
N VAL A 44 -8.83 -5.44 0.47
CA VAL A 44 -9.33 -5.83 1.79
C VAL A 44 -8.19 -6.15 2.76
N ALA A 45 -7.16 -6.88 2.32
CA ALA A 45 -6.02 -7.25 3.15
C ALA A 45 -5.20 -6.05 3.64
N ARG A 46 -5.19 -4.96 2.85
CA ARG A 46 -4.55 -3.70 3.23
C ARG A 46 -5.40 -2.85 4.17
N GLN A 47 -6.70 -3.08 4.31
CA GLN A 47 -7.53 -2.18 5.11
C GLN A 47 -7.35 -2.34 6.63
N GLY A 48 -6.86 -3.48 7.12
CA GLY A 48 -6.72 -3.73 8.56
C GLY A 48 -8.03 -3.45 9.30
N ARG A 49 -8.02 -2.48 10.22
CA ARG A 49 -9.20 -2.05 11.00
C ARG A 49 -10.13 -1.05 10.29
N ASN A 50 -9.77 -0.55 9.10
CA ASN A 50 -10.60 0.38 8.35
C ASN A 50 -11.87 -0.29 7.79
N VAL A 51 -11.92 -1.63 7.79
CA VAL A 51 -13.10 -2.41 7.40
C VAL A 51 -13.43 -3.47 8.43
N ARG A 52 -14.72 -3.70 8.63
CA ARG A 52 -15.22 -4.84 9.40
C ARG A 52 -15.37 -6.06 8.49
N LEU A 53 -14.66 -7.13 8.84
CA LEU A 53 -14.76 -8.41 8.14
C LEU A 53 -15.82 -9.27 8.82
N ILE A 54 -16.85 -9.67 8.08
CA ILE A 54 -17.93 -10.52 8.59
C ILE A 54 -18.00 -11.79 7.76
N ASP A 55 -17.68 -12.92 8.39
CA ASP A 55 -17.82 -14.24 7.80
C ASP A 55 -19.24 -14.77 8.03
N VAL A 56 -19.91 -15.16 6.94
CA VAL A 56 -21.29 -15.66 6.97
C VAL A 56 -21.40 -17.15 6.64
N ARG A 57 -20.26 -17.85 6.60
CA ARG A 57 -20.20 -19.29 6.33
C ARG A 57 -20.71 -20.12 7.51
N GLU A 58 -20.90 -21.40 7.22
CA GLU A 58 -21.28 -22.40 8.23
C GLU A 58 -20.08 -22.78 9.13
N PRO A 59 -20.33 -23.27 10.36
CA PRO A 59 -19.30 -23.57 11.36
C PRO A 59 -18.14 -24.42 10.85
N ASP A 60 -18.45 -25.46 10.08
CA ASP A 60 -17.50 -26.43 9.51
C ASP A 60 -16.60 -25.80 8.44
N GLU A 61 -17.08 -24.77 7.74
CA GLU A 61 -16.29 -24.03 6.75
C GLU A 61 -15.21 -23.14 7.42
N LEU A 62 -15.51 -22.55 8.58
CA LEU A 62 -14.62 -21.62 9.31
C LEU A 62 -13.40 -22.32 9.91
N VAL A 63 -13.57 -23.53 10.40
CA VAL A 63 -12.50 -24.36 10.98
C VAL A 63 -11.98 -25.44 10.01
N GLY A 64 -12.58 -25.50 8.81
CA GLY A 64 -12.24 -26.44 7.75
C GLY A 64 -10.98 -26.05 6.95
N PRO A 65 -10.78 -26.66 5.76
CA PRO A 65 -9.53 -26.53 5.02
C PRO A 65 -9.15 -25.11 4.59
N LEU A 66 -10.15 -24.24 4.35
CA LEU A 66 -9.95 -22.84 3.99
C LEU A 66 -9.63 -21.95 5.20
N GLY A 67 -9.98 -22.40 6.42
CA GLY A 67 -9.91 -21.56 7.61
C GLY A 67 -10.81 -20.32 7.48
N HIS A 68 -10.51 -19.30 8.28
CA HIS A 68 -11.13 -17.97 8.27
C HIS A 68 -10.06 -16.88 8.34
N ILE A 69 -10.44 -15.63 8.05
CA ILE A 69 -9.52 -14.48 8.16
C ILE A 69 -9.36 -14.13 9.64
N PRO A 70 -8.14 -14.12 10.21
CA PRO A 70 -7.93 -13.65 11.58
C PRO A 70 -8.56 -12.27 11.78
N GLY A 71 -9.24 -12.10 12.91
CA GLY A 71 -9.93 -10.84 13.20
C GLY A 71 -11.37 -10.72 12.67
N SER A 72 -11.84 -11.62 11.82
CA SER A 72 -13.23 -11.58 11.34
C SER A 72 -14.24 -11.87 12.46
N ASP A 73 -15.40 -11.22 12.37
CA ASP A 73 -16.59 -11.59 13.14
C ASP A 73 -17.33 -12.72 12.40
N TRP A 74 -17.96 -13.63 13.14
CA TRP A 74 -18.77 -14.70 12.54
C TRP A 74 -20.26 -14.47 12.83
N ILE A 75 -21.02 -14.19 11.77
CA ILE A 75 -22.46 -14.01 11.83
C ILE A 75 -23.09 -15.04 10.87
N PRO A 76 -23.66 -16.14 11.38
CA PRO A 76 -24.23 -17.20 10.54
C PRO A 76 -25.22 -16.64 9.51
N ARG A 77 -25.25 -17.20 8.29
CA ARG A 77 -26.08 -16.71 7.18
C ARG A 77 -27.52 -16.37 7.58
N GLY A 78 -28.17 -17.24 8.34
CA GLY A 78 -29.57 -17.06 8.78
C GLY A 78 -29.79 -15.82 9.67
N ARG A 79 -28.75 -15.33 10.35
CA ARG A 79 -28.78 -14.13 11.21
C ARG A 79 -28.19 -12.89 10.53
N ALA A 80 -27.45 -13.07 9.45
CA ALA A 80 -26.72 -12.00 8.79
C ALA A 80 -27.60 -10.84 8.25
N PRO A 81 -28.88 -11.01 7.86
CA PRO A 81 -29.76 -9.88 7.57
C PRO A 81 -29.95 -8.90 8.74
N SER A 82 -29.78 -9.35 9.99
CA SER A 82 -29.85 -8.46 11.17
C SER A 82 -28.74 -7.40 11.21
N LEU A 83 -27.71 -7.52 10.36
CA LEU A 83 -26.62 -6.54 10.29
C LEU A 83 -27.11 -5.14 9.93
N ALA A 84 -28.19 -5.02 9.14
CA ALA A 84 -28.78 -3.74 8.78
C ALA A 84 -29.21 -2.88 9.97
N THR A 85 -29.51 -3.49 11.12
CA THR A 85 -29.90 -2.77 12.35
C THR A 85 -28.82 -2.77 13.41
N ARG A 86 -27.76 -3.58 13.26
CA ARG A 86 -26.70 -3.77 14.26
C ARG A 86 -25.41 -3.04 13.93
N VAL A 87 -25.23 -2.65 12.68
CA VAL A 87 -24.04 -1.95 12.19
C VAL A 87 -24.45 -0.54 11.76
N GLU A 88 -23.64 0.45 12.12
CA GLU A 88 -23.89 1.83 11.68
C GLU A 88 -23.82 1.93 10.16
N ARG A 89 -24.67 2.76 9.56
CA ARG A 89 -24.84 2.88 8.10
C ARG A 89 -23.54 3.13 7.34
N ASP A 90 -22.60 3.83 7.97
CA ASP A 90 -21.34 4.26 7.37
C ASP A 90 -20.15 3.39 7.72
N THR A 91 -20.34 2.38 8.58
CA THR A 91 -19.27 1.42 8.88
C THR A 91 -18.96 0.62 7.62
N PRO A 92 -17.70 0.60 7.15
CA PRO A 92 -17.31 -0.23 6.01
C PRO A 92 -17.34 -1.72 6.37
N VAL A 93 -18.16 -2.49 5.68
CA VAL A 93 -18.38 -3.93 5.91
C VAL A 93 -17.97 -4.73 4.68
N ILE A 94 -17.14 -5.73 4.90
CA ILE A 94 -16.80 -6.76 3.91
C ILE A 94 -17.40 -8.09 4.36
N LEU A 95 -18.32 -8.60 3.54
CA LEU A 95 -18.94 -9.90 3.76
C LEU A 95 -18.09 -11.00 3.11
N ILE A 96 -17.93 -12.11 3.83
CA ILE A 96 -17.06 -13.21 3.42
C ILE A 96 -17.89 -14.49 3.33
N SER A 97 -17.76 -15.17 2.19
CA SER A 97 -18.26 -16.53 2.00
C SER A 97 -17.18 -17.38 1.32
N ARG A 98 -17.49 -18.62 0.96
CA ARG A 98 -16.51 -19.52 0.34
C ARG A 98 -15.95 -18.97 -0.99
N GLY A 99 -16.83 -18.75 -1.97
CA GLY A 99 -16.49 -18.23 -3.30
C GLY A 99 -16.91 -16.78 -3.55
N GLY A 100 -17.63 -16.16 -2.60
CA GLY A 100 -18.10 -14.77 -2.69
C GLY A 100 -19.58 -14.62 -3.03
N GLU A 101 -20.23 -15.66 -3.58
CA GLU A 101 -21.60 -15.57 -4.11
C GLU A 101 -22.65 -15.31 -3.02
N ARG A 102 -22.63 -16.11 -1.93
CA ARG A 102 -23.54 -15.94 -0.79
C ARG A 102 -23.37 -14.59 -0.12
N ALA A 103 -22.12 -14.15 0.01
CA ALA A 103 -21.78 -12.84 0.57
C ALA A 103 -22.25 -11.72 -0.35
N GLY A 104 -22.16 -11.89 -1.66
CA GLY A 104 -22.59 -10.92 -2.66
C GLY A 104 -24.10 -10.68 -2.66
N GLU A 105 -24.90 -11.75 -2.59
CA GLU A 105 -26.36 -11.65 -2.45
C GLU A 105 -26.75 -10.85 -1.20
N LEU A 106 -26.10 -11.16 -0.08
CA LEU A 106 -26.32 -10.46 1.19
C LEU A 106 -25.84 -9.00 1.14
N ALA A 107 -24.69 -8.71 0.52
CA ALA A 107 -24.20 -7.34 0.37
C ALA A 107 -25.22 -6.49 -0.39
N LYS A 108 -25.75 -7.01 -1.50
CA LYS A 108 -26.79 -6.35 -2.29
C LYS A 108 -28.09 -6.16 -1.50
N GLN A 109 -28.44 -7.07 -0.59
CA GLN A 109 -29.58 -6.91 0.29
C GLN A 109 -29.34 -5.80 1.32
N LEU A 110 -28.23 -5.87 2.05
CA LEU A 110 -27.87 -4.90 3.09
C LEU A 110 -27.70 -3.47 2.53
N GLU A 111 -27.18 -3.34 1.30
CA GLU A 111 -27.10 -2.07 0.59
C GLU A 111 -28.50 -1.45 0.38
N ARG A 112 -29.48 -2.26 -0.04
CA ARG A 112 -30.88 -1.82 -0.18
C ARG A 112 -31.54 -1.49 1.15
N GLU A 113 -31.08 -2.10 2.24
CA GLU A 113 -31.55 -1.84 3.61
C GLU A 113 -30.85 -0.64 4.26
N GLY A 114 -29.90 0.01 3.57
CA GLY A 114 -29.34 1.31 3.94
C GLY A 114 -27.90 1.27 4.48
N LEU A 115 -27.22 0.12 4.45
CA LEU A 115 -25.77 0.06 4.67
C LEU A 115 -25.05 0.61 3.45
N ARG A 116 -24.36 1.75 3.61
CA ARG A 116 -23.78 2.49 2.49
C ARG A 116 -22.45 1.90 2.00
N PHE A 117 -21.64 1.40 2.93
CA PHE A 117 -20.34 0.80 2.64
C PHE A 117 -20.38 -0.69 2.91
N VAL A 118 -21.04 -1.45 2.02
CA VAL A 118 -21.09 -2.92 2.10
C VAL A 118 -20.71 -3.54 0.77
N ALA A 119 -19.78 -4.49 0.83
CA ALA A 119 -19.34 -5.27 -0.33
C ALA A 119 -19.05 -6.70 0.07
N ALA A 120 -19.01 -7.61 -0.90
CA ALA A 120 -18.47 -8.95 -0.68
C ALA A 120 -16.99 -9.03 -1.07
N LEU A 121 -16.24 -9.88 -0.36
CA LEU A 121 -14.88 -10.23 -0.75
C LEU A 121 -14.91 -10.97 -2.10
N GLU A 122 -14.30 -10.38 -3.12
CA GLU A 122 -14.22 -10.98 -4.45
C GLU A 122 -13.53 -12.35 -4.41
N GLY A 123 -14.20 -13.38 -4.95
CA GLY A 123 -13.72 -14.77 -4.92
C GLY A 123 -13.69 -15.42 -3.53
N GLY A 124 -14.15 -14.73 -2.47
CA GLY A 124 -14.27 -15.25 -1.11
C GLY A 124 -12.98 -15.78 -0.50
N MET A 125 -13.11 -16.71 0.44
CA MET A 125 -11.96 -17.36 1.11
C MET A 125 -11.06 -18.15 0.15
N VAL A 126 -11.58 -18.59 -1.00
CA VAL A 126 -10.79 -19.26 -2.02
C VAL A 126 -9.76 -18.29 -2.61
N ALA A 127 -10.19 -17.12 -3.07
CA ALA A 127 -9.28 -16.10 -3.60
C ALA A 127 -8.30 -15.61 -2.54
N TRP A 128 -8.78 -15.33 -1.32
CA TRP A 128 -7.93 -14.93 -0.19
C TRP A 128 -6.75 -15.89 0.03
N LYS A 129 -7.04 -17.19 0.10
CA LYS A 129 -6.03 -18.22 0.34
C LYS A 129 -5.11 -18.43 -0.86
N ASN A 130 -5.63 -18.34 -2.08
CA ASN A 130 -4.85 -18.48 -3.32
C ASN A 130 -3.83 -17.34 -3.49
N LEU A 131 -4.19 -16.12 -3.09
CA LEU A 131 -3.30 -14.96 -3.03
C LEU A 131 -2.28 -15.04 -1.88
N GLY A 132 -2.27 -16.14 -1.12
CA GLY A 132 -1.30 -16.40 -0.08
C GLY A 132 -1.50 -15.59 1.20
N PHE A 133 -2.67 -14.98 1.40
CA PHE A 133 -3.00 -14.33 2.66
C PHE A 133 -3.25 -15.36 3.77
N GLY A 134 -2.89 -14.98 4.99
CA GLY A 134 -2.97 -15.80 6.19
C GLY A 134 -4.41 -16.15 6.57
N THR A 135 -4.59 -17.36 7.08
CA THR A 135 -5.89 -17.88 7.55
C THR A 135 -5.68 -18.58 8.89
N SER A 136 -6.67 -18.52 9.77
CA SER A 136 -6.72 -19.30 11.01
C SER A 136 -7.73 -20.45 10.89
N ARG A 137 -7.51 -21.53 11.64
CA ARG A 137 -8.50 -22.60 11.87
C ARG A 137 -8.88 -22.70 13.34
N ASP A 138 -8.56 -21.68 14.11
CA ASP A 138 -8.87 -21.60 15.53
C ASP A 138 -10.38 -21.76 15.76
N ARG A 139 -10.75 -22.59 16.72
CA ARG A 139 -12.14 -22.89 17.06
C ARG A 139 -12.76 -21.82 17.96
N GLU A 140 -11.96 -20.94 18.57
CA GLU A 140 -12.46 -19.80 19.38
C GLU A 140 -13.42 -18.89 18.60
N ILE A 141 -13.32 -18.84 17.26
CA ILE A 141 -14.28 -18.10 16.45
C ILE A 141 -15.72 -18.62 16.62
N LEU A 142 -15.89 -19.92 16.88
CA LEU A 142 -17.20 -20.54 17.04
C LEU A 142 -17.86 -20.14 18.37
N GLU A 143 -17.07 -19.80 19.38
CA GLU A 143 -17.56 -19.32 20.67
C GLU A 143 -18.10 -17.88 20.58
N ARG A 144 -17.66 -17.13 19.57
CA ARG A 144 -18.11 -15.76 19.28
C ARG A 144 -19.23 -15.71 18.23
N ALA A 145 -20.01 -16.79 18.10
CA ALA A 145 -21.11 -16.87 17.16
C ALA A 145 -22.08 -15.70 17.32
N ASP A 146 -22.34 -14.97 16.24
CA ASP A 146 -23.26 -13.83 16.21
C ASP A 146 -22.85 -12.65 17.11
N HIS A 147 -21.57 -12.58 17.49
CA HIS A 147 -21.01 -11.47 18.22
C HIS A 147 -20.20 -10.56 17.29
N LEU A 148 -20.54 -9.28 17.29
CA LEU A 148 -19.78 -8.24 16.60
C LEU A 148 -18.77 -7.66 17.59
N ARG A 149 -17.48 -7.68 17.26
CA ARG A 149 -16.48 -6.99 18.07
C ARG A 149 -16.79 -5.49 18.14
N GLY A 150 -16.44 -4.86 19.26
CA GLY A 150 -16.53 -3.40 19.39
C GLY A 150 -15.76 -2.70 18.27
N ALA A 151 -16.28 -1.56 17.81
CA ALA A 151 -15.49 -0.66 16.97
C ALA A 151 -14.19 -0.30 17.73
N PRO A 152 -13.05 -0.12 17.03
CA PRO A 152 -11.88 0.46 17.67
C PRO A 152 -12.28 1.73 18.41
N ALA A 153 -11.87 1.86 19.67
CA ALA A 153 -12.02 3.13 20.37
C ALA A 153 -11.26 4.19 19.57
N ALA A 154 -11.90 5.31 19.26
CA ALA A 154 -11.20 6.48 18.79
C ALA A 154 -10.28 6.95 19.93
N SER A 155 -8.99 6.69 19.79
CA SER A 155 -7.96 7.29 20.63
C SER A 155 -7.86 8.78 20.32
N ALA A 156 -7.37 9.56 21.29
CA ALA A 156 -6.94 10.91 21.02
C ALA A 156 -5.80 10.86 19.97
N PRO A 157 -5.92 11.56 18.83
CA PRO A 157 -4.80 11.75 17.93
C PRO A 157 -3.63 12.40 18.69
N ASP A 158 -2.41 12.15 18.25
CA ASP A 158 -1.16 12.72 18.81
C ASP A 158 -0.65 12.21 20.17
N ALA A 159 -1.20 11.12 20.72
CA ALA A 159 -0.58 10.49 21.89
C ALA A 159 0.81 9.89 21.57
N ALA A 160 1.74 9.94 22.53
CA ALA A 160 3.07 9.34 22.39
C ALA A 160 2.98 7.82 22.14
N LEU A 161 3.77 7.30 21.20
CA LEU A 161 3.88 5.86 20.99
C LEU A 161 4.68 5.25 22.15
N THR A 162 4.12 4.24 22.80
CA THR A 162 4.79 3.45 23.84
C THR A 162 4.88 2.00 23.39
N ILE A 163 5.75 1.21 24.05
CA ILE A 163 5.88 -0.22 23.76
C ILE A 163 4.51 -0.90 23.88
N GLU A 164 3.75 -0.62 24.94
CA GLU A 164 2.44 -1.24 25.18
C GLU A 164 1.40 -0.88 24.10
N ARG A 165 1.47 0.35 23.55
CA ARG A 165 0.61 0.75 22.43
C ARG A 165 0.97 -0.01 21.16
N ILE A 166 2.27 -0.13 20.87
CA ILE A 166 2.75 -0.89 19.71
C ILE A 166 2.41 -2.38 19.86
N GLU A 167 2.58 -2.98 21.04
CA GLU A 167 2.20 -4.35 21.34
C GLU A 167 0.71 -4.61 21.08
N ARG A 168 -0.17 -3.71 21.52
CA ARG A 168 -1.62 -3.81 21.23
C ARG A 168 -1.91 -3.67 19.74
N HIS A 169 -1.20 -2.79 19.03
CA HIS A 169 -1.39 -2.57 17.59
C HIS A 169 -0.98 -3.78 16.76
N VAL A 170 0.23 -4.30 16.98
CA VAL A 170 0.74 -5.46 16.23
C VAL A 170 0.09 -6.76 16.70
N GLY A 171 -0.33 -6.84 17.96
CA GLY A 171 -1.01 -8.01 18.51
C GLY A 171 -2.48 -8.14 18.16
N ASP A 172 -3.10 -7.11 17.58
CA ASP A 172 -4.51 -7.16 17.24
C ASP A 172 -4.76 -7.92 15.93
N PRO A 173 -5.47 -9.07 15.98
CA PRO A 173 -5.78 -9.84 14.80
C PRO A 173 -6.76 -9.12 13.87
N ALA A 174 -7.42 -8.03 14.27
CA ALA A 174 -8.21 -7.19 13.36
C ALA A 174 -7.36 -6.17 12.59
N ALA A 175 -6.21 -5.75 13.14
CA ALA A 175 -5.28 -4.81 12.52
C ALA A 175 -4.27 -5.49 11.59
N VAL A 176 -3.70 -6.62 12.03
CA VAL A 176 -2.63 -7.30 11.30
C VAL A 176 -3.18 -8.38 10.39
N ARG A 177 -2.71 -8.35 9.13
CA ARG A 177 -2.95 -9.41 8.15
C ARG A 177 -1.61 -10.00 7.76
N PHE A 178 -1.58 -11.26 7.38
CA PHE A 178 -0.35 -11.92 6.97
C PHE A 178 -0.40 -12.24 5.48
N ILE A 179 0.75 -12.17 4.82
CA ILE A 179 0.94 -12.68 3.47
C ILE A 179 2.17 -13.58 3.46
N ARG A 180 2.14 -14.69 2.71
CA ARG A 180 3.34 -15.50 2.50
C ARG A 180 4.37 -14.73 1.69
N LEU A 181 5.66 -14.85 2.02
CA LEU A 181 6.73 -14.17 1.30
C LEU A 181 6.73 -14.44 -0.22
N ALA A 182 6.50 -15.69 -0.64
CA ALA A 182 6.39 -16.05 -2.06
C ALA A 182 5.18 -15.40 -2.74
N ALA A 183 4.07 -15.22 -2.02
CA ALA A 183 2.92 -14.51 -2.55
C ALA A 183 3.16 -13.00 -2.60
N LEU A 184 3.93 -12.43 -1.66
CA LEU A 184 4.39 -11.04 -1.74
C LEU A 184 5.23 -10.80 -3.00
N LEU A 185 6.06 -11.76 -3.41
CA LEU A 185 6.83 -11.69 -4.67
C LEU A 185 5.95 -11.72 -5.94
N LEU A 186 4.85 -12.46 -5.91
CA LEU A 186 3.99 -12.68 -7.09
C LEU A 186 2.84 -11.68 -7.21
N HIS A 187 2.29 -11.25 -6.08
CA HIS A 187 1.04 -10.48 -6.01
C HIS A 187 1.16 -9.24 -5.11
N GLY A 188 2.28 -9.10 -4.41
CA GLY A 188 2.54 -8.02 -3.48
C GLY A 188 3.20 -6.80 -4.12
N ARG A 189 3.37 -5.78 -3.30
CA ARG A 189 4.13 -4.57 -3.59
C ARG A 189 4.84 -4.12 -2.32
N MET A 190 5.94 -3.41 -2.45
CA MET A 190 6.55 -2.71 -1.31
C MET A 190 6.05 -1.27 -1.28
N SER A 191 5.41 -0.86 -0.20
CA SER A 191 4.97 0.53 -0.01
C SER A 191 6.09 1.38 0.58
N CYS A 192 5.93 2.70 0.51
CA CYS A 192 6.80 3.62 1.24
C CYS A 192 6.65 3.40 2.75
N VAL A 193 7.68 3.73 3.53
CA VAL A 193 7.60 3.75 5.01
C VAL A 193 6.63 4.82 5.55
N ASP A 194 6.14 5.71 4.68
CA ASP A 194 5.37 6.92 4.98
C ASP A 194 4.19 6.69 5.95
N GLY A 195 4.11 7.48 7.03
CA GLY A 195 3.09 7.32 8.06
C GLY A 195 1.70 7.82 7.65
N ARG A 196 1.57 8.47 6.50
CA ARG A 196 0.27 8.93 5.95
C ARG A 196 -0.54 7.81 5.31
N ASP A 197 0.09 6.68 5.00
CA ASP A 197 -0.63 5.49 4.55
C ASP A 197 -1.36 4.89 5.76
N ASP A 198 -2.68 4.83 5.69
CA ASP A 198 -3.51 4.23 6.74
C ASP A 198 -3.75 2.73 6.50
N SER A 199 -3.26 2.21 5.37
CA SER A 199 -3.37 0.83 4.97
C SER A 199 -2.17 0.00 5.45
N SER A 200 -2.36 -1.30 5.63
CA SER A 200 -1.31 -2.22 6.06
C SER A 200 -0.27 -2.45 4.96
N VAL A 201 1.01 -2.27 5.30
CA VAL A 201 2.12 -2.27 4.35
C VAL A 201 3.19 -3.33 4.65
N VAL A 202 3.96 -3.66 3.61
CA VAL A 202 5.38 -4.02 3.73
C VAL A 202 6.18 -2.79 3.33
N GLY A 203 6.88 -2.18 4.28
CA GLY A 203 7.48 -0.86 4.12
C GLY A 203 8.95 -0.90 3.75
N THR A 204 9.33 -0.08 2.77
CA THR A 204 10.72 0.32 2.49
C THR A 204 10.76 1.78 2.04
N LEU A 205 11.92 2.41 2.06
CA LEU A 205 12.06 3.82 1.69
C LEU A 205 11.68 4.01 0.22
N GLY A 206 10.65 4.80 -0.05
CA GLY A 206 10.14 5.03 -1.39
C GLY A 206 9.41 3.86 -2.05
N GLY A 207 9.20 2.75 -1.33
CA GLY A 207 8.55 1.55 -1.88
C GLY A 207 9.33 0.91 -3.03
N ASP A 208 8.61 0.27 -3.96
CA ASP A 208 9.22 -0.31 -5.17
C ASP A 208 10.01 0.74 -5.99
N ALA A 209 9.52 1.97 -6.08
CA ALA A 209 10.21 3.07 -6.76
C ALA A 209 11.60 3.36 -6.16
N GLY A 210 11.68 3.42 -4.82
CA GLY A 210 12.95 3.63 -4.11
C GLY A 210 13.92 2.48 -4.32
N GLU A 211 13.46 1.23 -4.15
CA GLU A 211 14.30 0.04 -4.35
C GLU A 211 14.77 -0.13 -5.80
N PHE A 212 13.93 0.23 -6.77
CA PHE A 212 14.31 0.20 -8.18
C PHE A 212 15.38 1.25 -8.50
N LEU A 213 15.23 2.49 -8.01
CA LEU A 213 16.25 3.54 -8.17
C LEU A 213 17.56 3.18 -7.47
N LEU A 214 17.48 2.61 -6.27
CA LEU A 214 18.61 2.10 -5.51
C LEU A 214 19.37 1.01 -6.31
N LEU A 215 18.65 0.04 -6.88
CA LEU A 215 19.24 -0.99 -7.74
C LEU A 215 19.94 -0.39 -8.96
N LEU A 216 19.28 0.52 -9.68
CA LEU A 216 19.86 1.15 -10.86
C LEU A 216 21.11 1.96 -10.50
N GLY A 217 21.08 2.73 -9.41
CA GLY A 217 22.24 3.46 -8.92
C GLY A 217 23.41 2.55 -8.53
N ALA A 218 23.13 1.43 -7.87
CA ALA A 218 24.15 0.43 -7.55
C ALA A 218 24.79 -0.18 -8.82
N ILE A 219 23.99 -0.45 -9.85
CA ILE A 219 24.50 -0.94 -11.15
C ILE A 219 25.36 0.13 -11.85
N GLU A 220 24.92 1.40 -11.88
CA GLU A 220 25.73 2.49 -12.46
C GLU A 220 27.07 2.62 -11.74
N ARG A 221 27.07 2.49 -10.41
CA ARG A 221 28.28 2.54 -9.57
C ARG A 221 29.23 1.38 -9.83
N GLU A 222 28.73 0.15 -9.88
CA GLU A 222 29.57 -1.04 -10.10
C GLU A 222 30.07 -1.16 -11.54
N SER A 223 29.27 -0.73 -12.51
CA SER A 223 29.63 -0.81 -13.92
C SER A 223 30.41 0.40 -14.45
N GLY A 224 30.31 1.55 -13.77
CA GLY A 224 30.78 2.84 -14.28
C GLY A 224 29.99 3.35 -15.49
N LYS A 225 28.88 2.71 -15.87
CA LYS A 225 28.06 3.08 -17.03
C LYS A 225 26.71 3.64 -16.58
N ALA A 226 26.43 4.88 -16.98
CA ALA A 226 25.12 5.48 -16.78
C ALA A 226 24.06 4.89 -17.72
N PHE A 227 22.85 4.69 -17.21
CA PHE A 227 21.69 4.28 -18.03
C PHE A 227 21.14 5.46 -18.84
N SER A 228 20.86 5.20 -20.12
CA SER A 228 20.02 6.09 -20.91
C SER A 228 18.55 6.04 -20.45
N PRO A 229 17.74 7.08 -20.72
CA PRO A 229 16.30 7.04 -20.44
C PRO A 229 15.58 5.85 -21.09
N GLN A 230 16.03 5.44 -22.27
CA GLN A 230 15.49 4.28 -22.99
C GLN A 230 15.81 2.96 -22.26
N GLU A 231 17.04 2.81 -21.74
CA GLU A 231 17.41 1.64 -20.93
C GLU A 231 16.62 1.59 -19.61
N VAL A 232 16.39 2.74 -18.96
CA VAL A 232 15.55 2.82 -17.74
C VAL A 232 14.12 2.38 -18.04
N ARG A 233 13.51 2.89 -19.11
CA ARG A 233 12.15 2.49 -19.54
C ARG A 233 12.08 0.99 -19.86
N ALA A 234 13.07 0.47 -20.59
CA ALA A 234 13.12 -0.94 -20.94
C ALA A 234 13.30 -1.84 -19.70
N LEU A 235 14.14 -1.44 -18.73
CA LEU A 235 14.30 -2.19 -17.48
C LEU A 235 13.05 -2.16 -16.62
N LEU A 236 12.37 -1.02 -16.53
CA LEU A 236 11.11 -0.90 -15.80
C LEU A 236 10.04 -1.82 -16.40
N ALA A 237 9.86 -1.79 -17.73
CA ALA A 237 8.91 -2.67 -18.42
C ALA A 237 9.21 -4.15 -18.13
N ARG A 238 10.46 -4.58 -18.26
CA ARG A 238 10.85 -5.96 -17.94
C ARG A 238 10.65 -6.33 -16.48
N ARG A 239 10.78 -5.37 -15.56
CA ARG A 239 10.51 -5.60 -14.13
C ARG A 239 9.02 -5.74 -13.87
N LEU A 240 8.18 -4.96 -14.54
CA LEU A 240 6.73 -5.11 -14.47
C LEU A 240 6.32 -6.49 -14.99
N ASP A 241 6.85 -6.91 -16.14
CA ASP A 241 6.58 -8.24 -16.72
C ASP A 241 7.02 -9.39 -15.79
N ALA A 242 8.16 -9.25 -15.13
CA ALA A 242 8.76 -10.33 -14.33
C ALA A 242 8.25 -10.40 -12.89
N LEU A 243 8.04 -9.24 -12.25
CA LEU A 243 7.74 -9.11 -10.81
C LEU A 243 6.36 -8.51 -10.53
N GLY A 244 5.59 -8.17 -11.56
CA GLY A 244 4.22 -7.69 -11.43
C GLY A 244 4.15 -6.28 -10.84
N ARG A 245 3.38 -6.14 -9.76
CA ARG A 245 2.97 -4.85 -9.17
C ARG A 245 4.16 -3.98 -8.78
N PHE A 246 4.03 -2.67 -9.00
CA PHE A 246 5.06 -1.68 -8.75
C PHE A 246 4.45 -0.45 -8.10
N TYR A 247 4.82 -0.17 -6.86
CA TYR A 247 4.37 0.98 -6.12
C TYR A 247 5.23 2.24 -6.34
N MET A 248 4.55 3.35 -6.59
CA MET A 248 5.05 4.70 -6.35
C MET A 248 3.92 5.51 -5.71
N HIS A 249 4.22 6.50 -4.88
CA HIS A 249 3.18 7.34 -4.30
C HIS A 249 3.43 8.82 -4.51
N THR A 250 2.34 9.57 -4.35
CA THR A 250 2.32 11.02 -4.20
C THR A 250 1.47 11.37 -2.99
N ASP A 251 1.19 12.65 -2.78
CA ASP A 251 0.30 13.11 -1.72
C ASP A 251 -0.59 14.24 -2.21
N VAL A 252 -1.64 14.52 -1.43
CA VAL A 252 -2.63 15.56 -1.72
C VAL A 252 -2.00 16.94 -1.83
N HIS A 253 -0.98 17.26 -1.03
CA HIS A 253 -0.34 18.58 -1.06
C HIS A 253 0.37 18.81 -2.40
N THR A 254 1.20 17.86 -2.79
CA THR A 254 1.95 17.85 -4.04
C THR A 254 1.03 17.76 -5.25
N ALA A 255 -0.04 16.96 -5.18
CA ALA A 255 -1.06 16.90 -6.22
C ALA A 255 -1.74 18.27 -6.44
N ASN A 256 -2.02 19.01 -5.36
CA ASN A 256 -2.56 20.36 -5.46
C ASN A 256 -1.57 21.35 -6.09
N LEU A 257 -0.26 21.21 -5.84
CA LEU A 257 0.77 22.00 -6.52
C LEU A 257 0.80 21.68 -8.02
N LEU A 258 0.74 20.41 -8.39
CA LEU A 258 0.65 19.97 -9.77
C LEU A 258 -0.59 20.55 -10.46
N ILE A 259 -1.78 20.46 -9.85
CA ILE A 259 -3.02 21.03 -10.39
C ILE A 259 -2.87 22.53 -10.65
N LYS A 260 -2.28 23.28 -9.72
CA LYS A 260 -2.01 24.71 -9.91
C LYS A 260 -1.06 24.96 -11.08
N SER A 261 -0.02 24.15 -11.20
CA SER A 261 0.94 24.24 -12.31
C SER A 261 0.29 23.97 -13.66
N LEU A 262 -0.53 22.90 -13.76
CA LEU A 262 -1.27 22.56 -14.97
C LEU A 262 -2.27 23.65 -15.36
N ARG A 263 -3.04 24.19 -14.40
CA ARG A 263 -3.98 25.30 -14.67
C ARG A 263 -3.32 26.61 -15.06
N SER A 264 -2.02 26.78 -14.80
CA SER A 264 -1.28 27.98 -15.21
C SER A 264 -0.78 27.91 -16.65
N ASP A 265 -0.81 26.73 -17.28
CA ASP A 265 -0.37 26.54 -18.65
C ASP A 265 -1.53 26.65 -19.65
N ARG A 266 -1.50 27.72 -20.46
CA ARG A 266 -2.52 27.99 -21.48
C ARG A 266 -2.68 26.89 -22.52
N ARG A 267 -1.68 26.03 -22.73
CA ARG A 267 -1.78 24.88 -23.64
C ARG A 267 -2.80 23.85 -23.15
N LEU A 268 -3.15 23.87 -21.85
CA LEU A 268 -4.08 22.93 -21.21
C LEU A 268 -5.48 23.51 -20.99
N ASP A 269 -5.72 24.79 -21.27
CA ASP A 269 -7.00 25.48 -20.98
C ASP A 269 -8.22 24.73 -21.53
N ALA A 270 -8.16 24.29 -22.80
CA ALA A 270 -9.25 23.58 -23.44
C ALA A 270 -9.53 22.20 -22.80
N ALA A 271 -8.48 21.48 -22.41
CA ALA A 271 -8.60 20.15 -21.84
C ALA A 271 -9.05 20.17 -20.37
N LEU A 272 -8.68 21.22 -19.64
CA LEU A 272 -8.99 21.39 -18.22
C LEU A 272 -10.30 22.17 -17.97
N ALA A 273 -11.00 22.59 -19.03
CA ALA A 273 -12.22 23.38 -18.93
C ALA A 273 -13.34 22.70 -18.13
N ASN A 274 -13.35 21.36 -18.10
CA ASN A 274 -14.36 20.55 -17.41
C ASN A 274 -13.76 19.61 -16.35
N VAL A 275 -12.54 19.85 -15.89
CA VAL A 275 -11.89 19.03 -14.86
C VAL A 275 -11.85 19.84 -13.58
N PHE A 276 -12.74 19.55 -12.64
CA PHE A 276 -12.86 20.29 -11.37
C PHE A 276 -12.77 19.37 -10.17
N GLU A 277 -13.44 18.23 -10.25
CA GLU A 277 -13.67 17.32 -9.14
C GLU A 277 -12.53 16.30 -8.93
N THR A 278 -12.52 15.65 -7.76
CA THR A 278 -11.40 14.77 -7.38
C THR A 278 -11.28 13.56 -8.31
N LEU A 279 -12.41 12.92 -8.62
CA LEU A 279 -12.43 11.79 -9.55
C LEU A 279 -12.10 12.20 -10.99
N GLU A 280 -12.49 13.41 -11.40
CA GLU A 280 -12.17 13.95 -12.73
C GLU A 280 -10.67 14.20 -12.87
N TRP A 281 -10.03 14.80 -11.86
CA TRP A 281 -8.58 14.96 -11.80
C TRP A 281 -7.87 13.60 -11.81
N ARG A 282 -8.36 12.63 -11.03
CA ARG A 282 -7.79 11.28 -10.99
C ARG A 282 -7.88 10.62 -12.37
N ALA A 283 -8.99 10.77 -13.07
CA ALA A 283 -9.16 10.27 -14.43
C ALA A 283 -8.22 10.97 -15.41
N PHE A 284 -8.20 12.30 -15.43
CA PHE A 284 -7.35 13.10 -16.33
C PHE A 284 -5.86 12.81 -16.18
N ILE A 285 -5.35 12.69 -14.94
CA ILE A 285 -3.94 12.37 -14.68
C ILE A 285 -3.62 10.91 -15.00
N SER A 286 -4.57 10.00 -14.82
CA SER A 286 -4.34 8.57 -15.05
C SER A 286 -4.38 8.19 -16.53
N ASP A 287 -5.18 8.87 -17.33
CA ASP A 287 -5.28 8.63 -18.78
C ASP A 287 -5.46 9.96 -19.55
N PRO A 288 -4.39 10.77 -19.66
CA PRO A 288 -4.44 12.02 -20.39
C PRO A 288 -4.43 11.79 -21.91
N PRO A 289 -5.07 12.69 -22.70
CA PRO A 289 -5.00 12.66 -24.15
C PRO A 289 -3.57 12.58 -24.69
N LEU A 290 -3.35 11.80 -25.75
CA LEU A 290 -2.02 11.49 -26.30
C LEU A 290 -1.21 12.75 -26.60
N GLU A 291 -1.86 13.76 -27.19
CA GLU A 291 -1.27 15.04 -27.58
C GLU A 291 -0.84 15.92 -26.39
N LEU A 292 -1.38 15.67 -25.18
CA LEU A 292 -1.06 16.42 -23.97
C LEU A 292 0.00 15.73 -23.09
N ARG A 293 0.32 14.46 -23.36
CA ARG A 293 1.23 13.66 -22.51
C ARG A 293 2.59 14.33 -22.29
N GLU A 294 3.22 14.88 -23.31
CA GLU A 294 4.52 15.55 -23.14
C GLU A 294 4.41 16.84 -22.33
N ILE A 295 3.34 17.63 -22.52
CA ILE A 295 3.08 18.82 -21.71
C ILE A 295 2.90 18.42 -20.24
N LEU A 296 2.11 17.37 -19.96
CA LEU A 296 1.97 16.85 -18.61
C LEU A 296 3.31 16.39 -18.03
N LEU A 297 4.17 15.73 -18.81
CA LEU A 297 5.50 15.32 -18.33
C LEU A 297 6.40 16.51 -17.97
N GLU A 298 6.31 17.64 -18.68
CA GLU A 298 7.05 18.87 -18.32
C GLU A 298 6.70 19.35 -16.90
N HIS A 299 5.43 19.21 -16.51
CA HIS A 299 4.96 19.53 -15.17
C HIS A 299 5.24 18.40 -14.16
N MET A 300 4.90 17.16 -14.48
CA MET A 300 4.92 16.05 -13.52
C MET A 300 6.33 15.56 -13.18
N VAL A 301 7.29 15.67 -14.10
CA VAL A 301 8.68 15.21 -13.94
C VAL A 301 9.50 16.32 -13.29
N GLN A 302 9.10 16.75 -12.10
CA GLN A 302 9.71 17.83 -11.33
C GLN A 302 9.80 17.45 -9.84
N PRO A 303 10.90 17.75 -9.13
CA PRO A 303 11.01 17.47 -7.69
C PRO A 303 9.89 18.07 -6.85
N ALA A 304 9.39 19.25 -7.23
CA ALA A 304 8.29 19.94 -6.55
C ALA A 304 6.93 19.23 -6.69
N HIS A 305 6.80 18.32 -7.65
CA HIS A 305 5.57 17.57 -7.93
C HIS A 305 5.69 16.08 -7.55
N LEU A 306 6.69 15.71 -6.74
CA LEU A 306 6.86 14.37 -6.16
C LEU A 306 6.49 14.33 -4.67
N GLY A 307 5.42 13.61 -4.34
CA GLY A 307 4.94 13.52 -2.96
C GLY A 307 5.69 12.51 -2.08
N CYS A 308 6.41 11.56 -2.70
CA CYS A 308 7.31 10.68 -1.97
C CYS A 308 8.54 11.45 -1.50
N GLY A 309 8.67 11.65 -0.18
CA GLY A 309 9.79 12.35 0.42
C GLY A 309 11.14 11.73 0.05
N HIS A 310 11.24 10.40 0.03
CA HIS A 310 12.47 9.68 -0.31
C HIS A 310 12.86 9.83 -1.78
N VAL A 311 11.94 9.61 -2.73
CA VAL A 311 12.22 9.77 -4.18
C VAL A 311 12.52 11.23 -4.52
N ARG A 312 11.86 12.18 -3.84
CA ARG A 312 12.18 13.61 -3.97
C ARG A 312 13.60 13.91 -3.49
N LEU A 313 14.02 13.36 -2.35
CA LEU A 313 15.38 13.53 -1.80
C LEU A 313 16.46 12.87 -2.68
N LEU A 314 16.18 11.67 -3.23
CA LEU A 314 17.01 11.02 -4.26
C LEU A 314 17.29 11.95 -5.45
N TRP A 315 16.32 12.78 -5.82
CA TRP A 315 16.49 13.76 -6.88
C TRP A 315 17.21 15.02 -6.39
N SER A 316 16.72 15.67 -5.33
CA SER A 316 17.21 16.98 -4.91
C SER A 316 18.62 16.93 -4.31
N ASP A 317 18.94 15.84 -3.60
CA ASP A 317 20.20 15.58 -2.89
C ASP A 317 20.95 14.37 -3.47
N SER A 318 20.99 14.29 -4.81
CA SER A 318 21.50 13.15 -5.59
C SER A 318 22.91 12.67 -5.20
N GLU A 319 23.80 13.60 -4.83
CA GLU A 319 25.17 13.27 -4.44
C GLU A 319 25.20 12.48 -3.13
N ARG A 320 24.48 12.94 -2.11
CA ARG A 320 24.40 12.26 -0.81
C ARG A 320 23.73 10.89 -0.91
N TYR A 321 22.75 10.75 -1.81
CA TYR A 321 22.01 9.50 -2.00
C TYR A 321 22.70 8.52 -2.97
N GLY A 322 23.75 8.96 -3.68
CA GLY A 322 24.48 8.12 -4.64
C GLY A 322 23.66 7.72 -5.87
N VAL A 323 22.66 8.54 -6.25
CA VAL A 323 21.81 8.32 -7.43
C VAL A 323 21.73 9.63 -8.19
N ARG A 324 22.23 9.67 -9.43
CA ARG A 324 22.26 10.92 -10.23
C ARG A 324 20.84 11.42 -10.55
N ARG A 325 20.69 12.74 -10.68
CA ARG A 325 19.39 13.41 -10.90
C ARG A 325 18.68 12.91 -12.15
N GLU A 326 19.45 12.69 -13.22
CA GLU A 326 18.96 12.26 -14.52
C GLU A 326 18.44 10.82 -14.50
N LEU A 327 18.93 9.98 -13.58
CA LEU A 327 18.40 8.63 -13.40
C LEU A 327 17.01 8.69 -12.75
N THR A 328 16.87 9.49 -11.69
CA THR A 328 15.57 9.70 -11.03
C THR A 328 14.56 10.33 -11.97
N SER A 329 14.95 11.34 -12.76
CA SER A 329 14.05 11.98 -13.73
C SER A 329 13.64 11.05 -14.87
N ALA A 330 14.59 10.25 -15.39
CA ALA A 330 14.30 9.24 -16.40
C ALA A 330 13.33 8.17 -15.89
N PHE A 331 13.51 7.72 -14.64
CA PHE A 331 12.62 6.77 -14.00
C PHE A 331 11.20 7.33 -13.82
N VAL A 332 11.05 8.52 -13.24
CA VAL A 332 9.72 9.13 -13.03
C VAL A 332 8.97 9.27 -14.35
N ARG A 333 9.67 9.73 -15.40
CA ARG A 333 9.11 9.78 -16.76
C ARG A 333 8.68 8.39 -17.26
N ALA A 334 9.55 7.39 -17.15
CA ALA A 334 9.26 6.03 -17.60
C ALA A 334 8.08 5.41 -16.85
N PHE A 335 7.96 5.66 -15.55
CA PHE A 335 6.84 5.18 -14.73
C PHE A 335 5.51 5.80 -15.15
N LEU A 336 5.46 7.13 -15.35
CA LEU A 336 4.25 7.81 -15.82
C LEU A 336 3.83 7.34 -17.22
N GLN A 337 4.80 7.19 -18.13
CA GLN A 337 4.55 6.67 -19.47
C GLN A 337 4.03 5.22 -19.44
N ALA A 338 4.62 4.33 -18.64
CA ALA A 338 4.16 2.95 -18.50
C ALA A 338 2.69 2.88 -18.05
N ARG A 339 2.29 3.73 -17.10
CA ARG A 339 0.88 3.83 -16.67
C ARG A 339 -0.04 4.24 -17.82
N TRP A 340 0.34 5.27 -18.57
CA TRP A 340 -0.45 5.75 -19.70
C TRP A 340 -0.45 4.80 -20.90
N ASP A 341 0.52 3.88 -20.96
CA ASP A 341 0.56 2.78 -21.93
C ASP A 341 -0.28 1.57 -21.45
N GLY A 342 -0.94 1.66 -20.29
CA GLY A 342 -1.85 0.64 -19.78
C GLY A 342 -1.23 -0.39 -18.83
N ALA A 343 -0.04 -0.14 -18.30
CA ALA A 343 0.57 -1.00 -17.28
C ALA A 343 -0.21 -0.88 -15.95
N ILE A 344 -1.20 -1.75 -15.76
CA ILE A 344 -2.09 -1.77 -14.59
C ILE A 344 -1.34 -2.08 -13.28
N GLU A 345 -0.18 -2.72 -13.39
CA GLU A 345 0.72 -3.07 -12.30
C GLU A 345 1.44 -1.85 -11.72
N ALA A 346 1.59 -0.77 -12.50
CA ALA A 346 2.28 0.45 -12.10
C ALA A 346 1.35 1.34 -11.27
N GLU A 347 1.35 1.17 -9.96
CA GLU A 347 0.43 1.83 -9.04
C GLU A 347 0.96 3.16 -8.53
N PHE A 348 0.20 4.24 -8.78
CA PHE A 348 0.46 5.58 -8.31
C PHE A 348 -0.53 5.94 -7.21
N VAL A 349 -0.07 5.87 -5.98
CA VAL A 349 -0.92 5.94 -4.78
C VAL A 349 -0.94 7.37 -4.23
N PRO A 350 -2.10 8.05 -4.16
CA PRO A 350 -2.20 9.31 -3.45
C PRO A 350 -2.33 9.07 -1.94
N LEU A 351 -1.53 9.77 -1.13
CA LEU A 351 -1.65 9.79 0.34
C LEU A 351 -2.32 11.09 0.82
N ALA A 352 -3.15 10.99 1.85
CA ALA A 352 -3.85 12.13 2.45
C ALA A 352 -3.12 12.69 3.68
N GLY A 353 -3.44 13.93 4.03
CA GLY A 353 -2.96 14.56 5.26
C GLY A 353 -1.50 15.01 5.21
N GLY A 354 -1.07 15.58 6.34
CA GLY A 354 0.32 15.96 6.58
C GLY A 354 1.09 14.86 7.32
N HIS A 355 2.41 15.00 7.31
CA HIS A 355 3.31 14.21 8.14
C HIS A 355 3.16 14.60 9.61
N ALA A 356 2.88 13.62 10.47
CA ALA A 356 2.76 13.76 11.91
C ALA A 356 3.33 12.53 12.63
N GLU A 357 4.32 11.87 12.03
CA GLU A 357 4.92 10.65 12.56
C GLU A 357 5.50 10.87 13.96
N ARG A 358 5.23 9.92 14.88
CA ARG A 358 5.68 9.95 16.27
C ARG A 358 6.65 8.81 16.62
N GLY A 359 7.06 8.02 15.64
CA GLY A 359 7.98 6.91 15.84
C GLY A 359 8.35 6.21 14.53
N VAL A 360 9.33 5.30 14.63
CA VAL A 360 9.74 4.39 13.57
C VAL A 360 9.57 2.97 14.07
N LEU A 361 8.81 2.16 13.35
CA LEU A 361 8.60 0.75 13.61
C LEU A 361 9.41 -0.09 12.63
N ARG A 362 10.34 -0.91 13.14
CA ARG A 362 11.08 -1.89 12.35
C ARG A 362 10.54 -3.28 12.61
N VAL A 363 10.17 -3.97 11.55
CA VAL A 363 9.49 -5.27 11.61
C VAL A 363 10.42 -6.37 11.14
N PHE A 364 10.63 -7.36 12.00
CA PHE A 364 11.44 -8.56 11.77
C PHE A 364 10.57 -9.81 11.91
N VAL A 365 10.89 -10.86 11.16
CA VAL A 365 10.14 -12.12 11.12
C VAL A 365 11.12 -13.28 11.15
N GLU A 366 11.05 -14.10 12.21
CA GLU A 366 11.87 -15.30 12.37
C GLU A 366 13.39 -15.01 12.35
N GLN A 367 14.21 -16.03 12.58
CA GLN A 367 15.66 -15.90 12.39
C GLN A 367 16.06 -15.94 10.90
N GLU A 368 15.37 -16.75 10.09
CA GLU A 368 15.64 -16.92 8.66
C GLU A 368 14.34 -16.91 7.85
N LEU A 369 14.28 -16.06 6.82
CA LEU A 369 13.13 -15.96 5.93
C LEU A 369 13.10 -17.09 4.90
N GLN A 370 11.98 -17.78 4.82
CA GLN A 370 11.69 -18.81 3.81
C GLN A 370 10.56 -18.34 2.88
N PRO A 371 10.43 -18.91 1.66
CA PRO A 371 9.35 -18.53 0.74
C PRO A 371 7.94 -18.61 1.33
N PHE A 372 7.70 -19.47 2.33
CA PHE A 372 6.41 -19.61 2.99
C PHE A 372 6.31 -18.91 4.35
N SER A 373 7.34 -18.17 4.78
CA SER A 373 7.29 -17.39 6.01
C SER A 373 6.11 -16.39 5.98
N PRO A 374 5.34 -16.28 7.06
CA PRO A 374 4.21 -15.36 7.15
C PRO A 374 4.71 -13.94 7.46
N ILE A 375 4.55 -13.03 6.51
CA ILE A 375 4.96 -11.63 6.64
C ILE A 375 3.78 -10.80 7.15
N PRO A 376 3.90 -10.11 8.30
CA PRO A 376 2.86 -9.24 8.82
C PRO A 376 2.78 -7.95 8.00
N LEU A 377 1.57 -7.64 7.53
CA LEU A 377 1.18 -6.35 6.97
C LEU A 377 0.77 -5.44 8.13
N ILE A 378 1.48 -4.33 8.31
CA ILE A 378 1.29 -3.45 9.46
C ILE A 378 0.81 -2.09 8.97
N SER A 379 -0.27 -1.56 9.56
CA SER A 379 -0.71 -0.19 9.29
C SER A 379 0.24 0.82 9.94
N PRO A 380 0.71 1.84 9.21
CA PRO A 380 1.46 2.98 9.76
C PRO A 380 0.65 3.90 10.69
N SER A 381 -0.65 3.66 10.87
CA SER A 381 -1.51 4.37 11.81
C SER A 381 -1.80 3.50 13.04
N CYS A 382 -1.14 3.80 14.17
CA CYS A 382 -1.38 3.14 15.45
C CYS A 382 -2.34 3.98 16.28
N GLU A 383 -3.62 3.59 16.34
CA GLU A 383 -4.67 4.31 17.07
C GLU A 383 -4.63 5.82 16.69
N GLY A 384 -4.70 6.13 15.39
CA GLY A 384 -4.68 7.52 14.89
C GLY A 384 -3.33 8.25 14.99
N THR A 385 -2.30 7.64 15.57
CA THR A 385 -0.94 8.18 15.60
C THR A 385 -0.12 7.62 14.43
N GLN A 386 0.43 8.47 13.58
CA GLN A 386 1.28 8.07 12.46
C GLN A 386 2.65 7.57 12.96
N MET A 387 3.23 6.60 12.26
CA MET A 387 4.61 6.14 12.44
C MET A 387 5.19 5.68 11.11
N PHE A 388 6.51 5.77 10.97
CA PHE A 388 7.17 5.11 9.86
C PHE A 388 7.18 3.60 10.07
N VAL A 389 6.87 2.79 9.06
CA VAL A 389 6.92 1.32 9.15
C VAL A 389 7.89 0.77 8.12
N THR A 390 8.85 -0.06 8.55
CA THR A 390 9.83 -0.69 7.66
C THR A 390 10.01 -2.17 7.97
N HIS A 391 10.33 -2.97 6.95
CA HIS A 391 10.56 -4.42 7.08
C HIS A 391 11.98 -4.79 6.60
N PRO A 392 13.06 -4.42 7.32
CA PRO A 392 14.42 -4.47 6.80
C PRO A 392 14.86 -5.87 6.34
N GLN A 393 14.50 -6.90 7.09
CA GLN A 393 14.83 -8.29 6.78
C GLN A 393 14.12 -8.78 5.51
N VAL A 394 12.82 -8.46 5.36
CA VAL A 394 12.01 -8.81 4.19
C VAL A 394 12.53 -8.08 2.95
N VAL A 395 12.82 -6.78 3.08
CA VAL A 395 13.41 -5.97 2.02
C VAL A 395 14.76 -6.51 1.58
N GLY A 396 15.62 -6.92 2.52
CA GLY A 396 16.89 -7.58 2.21
C GLY A 396 16.72 -8.87 1.40
N PHE A 397 15.69 -9.67 1.69
CA PHE A 397 15.34 -10.84 0.86
C PHE A 397 14.88 -10.43 -0.55
N LEU A 398 14.02 -9.42 -0.66
CA LEU A 398 13.50 -8.93 -1.95
C LEU A 398 14.59 -8.30 -2.82
N ARG A 399 15.57 -7.60 -2.22
CA ARG A 399 16.75 -7.07 -2.91
C ARG A 399 17.56 -8.16 -3.61
N ARG A 400 17.72 -9.33 -2.99
CA ARG A 400 18.38 -10.47 -3.64
C ARG A 400 17.63 -10.90 -4.91
N GLN A 401 16.29 -10.87 -4.88
CA GLN A 401 15.48 -11.18 -6.07
C GLN A 401 15.60 -10.08 -7.14
N LEU A 402 15.64 -8.81 -6.75
CA LEU A 402 15.87 -7.68 -7.66
C LEU A 402 17.25 -7.74 -8.34
N VAL A 403 18.31 -8.07 -7.58
CA VAL A 403 19.65 -8.30 -8.13
C VAL A 403 19.66 -9.49 -9.10
N ALA A 404 19.06 -10.61 -8.72
CA ALA A 404 18.96 -11.78 -9.60
C ALA A 404 18.23 -11.45 -10.90
N PHE A 405 17.11 -10.73 -10.83
CA PHE A 405 16.38 -10.22 -11.99
C PHE A 405 17.27 -9.33 -12.87
N ALA A 406 17.97 -8.35 -12.28
CA ALA A 406 18.79 -7.40 -13.01
C ALA A 406 19.93 -8.08 -13.79
N LEU A 407 20.60 -9.06 -13.17
CA LEU A 407 21.71 -9.78 -13.80
C LEU A 407 21.27 -10.70 -14.94
N GLN A 408 19.99 -11.07 -15.02
CA GLN A 408 19.41 -11.76 -16.18
C GLN A 408 19.21 -10.82 -17.38
N GLN A 409 19.19 -9.50 -17.17
CA GLN A 409 18.96 -8.51 -18.23
C GLN A 409 20.21 -8.20 -19.04
N ARG A 410 20.89 -9.23 -19.59
CA ARG A 410 22.20 -9.13 -20.26
C ARG A 410 22.31 -8.12 -21.40
N ALA A 411 21.18 -7.76 -22.01
CA ALA A 411 21.12 -6.74 -23.06
C ALA A 411 21.23 -5.29 -22.54
N LEU A 412 20.89 -5.07 -21.26
CA LEU A 412 20.81 -3.74 -20.64
C LEU A 412 21.79 -3.59 -19.46
N VAL A 413 22.03 -4.69 -18.74
CA VAL A 413 22.90 -4.75 -17.55
C VAL A 413 24.17 -5.53 -17.89
N PRO A 414 25.37 -4.96 -17.67
CA PRO A 414 26.63 -5.65 -17.91
C PRO A 414 26.80 -6.85 -16.97
N ARG A 415 27.78 -7.71 -17.26
CA ARG A 415 28.13 -8.81 -16.35
C ARG A 415 28.77 -8.22 -15.09
N LEU A 416 28.06 -8.28 -13.99
CA LEU A 416 28.52 -7.88 -12.66
C LEU A 416 28.54 -9.11 -11.74
N ASP A 417 29.40 -9.04 -10.73
CA ASP A 417 29.42 -10.04 -9.65
C ASP A 417 28.18 -9.86 -8.74
N PRO A 418 27.38 -10.91 -8.50
CA PRO A 418 26.15 -10.79 -7.72
C PRO A 418 26.37 -10.35 -6.27
N GLU A 419 27.40 -10.88 -5.61
CA GLU A 419 27.67 -10.60 -4.20
C GLU A 419 28.16 -9.17 -4.02
N ARG A 420 29.05 -8.72 -4.90
CA ARG A 420 29.55 -7.34 -4.93
C ARG A 420 28.45 -6.34 -5.23
N LEU A 421 27.58 -6.63 -6.20
CA LEU A 421 26.43 -5.75 -6.51
C LEU A 421 25.47 -5.66 -5.32
N LEU A 422 25.17 -6.78 -4.66
CA LEU A 422 24.33 -6.79 -3.46
C LEU A 422 24.97 -5.99 -2.32
N ALA A 423 26.27 -6.15 -2.08
CA ALA A 423 26.99 -5.39 -1.06
C ALA A 423 26.97 -3.88 -1.32
N THR A 424 27.15 -3.46 -2.57
CA THR A 424 27.04 -2.04 -2.96
C THR A 424 25.62 -1.52 -2.78
N LEU A 425 24.62 -2.31 -3.16
CA LEU A 425 23.21 -1.98 -2.99
C LEU A 425 22.86 -1.79 -1.49
N ASP A 426 23.29 -2.71 -0.62
CA ASP A 426 23.04 -2.62 0.82
C ASP A 426 23.78 -1.46 1.50
N ALA A 427 25.02 -1.17 1.07
CA ALA A 427 25.77 -0.01 1.55
C ALA A 427 25.09 1.32 1.16
N MET A 428 24.63 1.42 -0.09
CA MET A 428 23.86 2.56 -0.57
C MET A 428 22.53 2.69 0.19
N ALA A 429 21.81 1.59 0.40
CA ALA A 429 20.57 1.59 1.17
C ALA A 429 20.77 2.13 2.59
N GLY A 430 21.84 1.71 3.28
CA GLY A 430 22.18 2.20 4.61
C GLY A 430 22.42 3.71 4.63
N THR A 431 23.14 4.22 3.64
CA THR A 431 23.40 5.67 3.48
C THR A 431 22.11 6.44 3.22
N GLN A 432 21.29 5.97 2.29
CA GLN A 432 20.02 6.61 1.95
C GLN A 432 19.03 6.55 3.12
N ALA A 433 19.02 5.47 3.89
CA ALA A 433 18.19 5.35 5.09
C ALA A 433 18.61 6.34 6.18
N ALA A 434 19.90 6.43 6.48
CA ALA A 434 20.41 7.42 7.43
C ALA A 434 20.09 8.86 6.98
N ALA A 435 20.26 9.16 5.68
CA ALA A 435 19.96 10.47 5.12
C ALA A 435 18.45 10.80 5.18
N THR A 436 17.60 9.83 4.85
CA THR A 436 16.13 10.04 4.84
C THR A 436 15.60 10.19 6.26
N LEU A 437 15.97 9.29 7.18
CA LEU A 437 15.53 9.35 8.56
C LEU A 437 16.06 10.58 9.29
N GLY A 438 17.29 11.01 9.01
CA GLY A 438 17.84 12.25 9.57
C GLY A 438 17.08 13.52 9.16
N VAL A 439 16.34 13.48 8.04
CA VAL A 439 15.48 14.59 7.59
C VAL A 439 14.04 14.42 8.07
N LEU A 440 13.49 13.20 7.96
CA LEU A 440 12.04 12.96 8.16
C LEU A 440 11.67 12.47 9.57
N ALA A 441 12.60 11.86 10.30
CA ALA A 441 12.32 11.14 11.54
C ALA A 441 13.25 11.53 12.70
N LYS A 442 14.01 12.62 12.56
CA LYS A 442 14.99 13.08 13.55
C LYS A 442 14.38 13.19 14.96
N GLY A 443 15.00 12.51 15.93
CA GLY A 443 14.57 12.52 17.33
C GLY A 443 13.35 11.65 17.64
N LEU A 444 12.79 10.93 16.66
CA LEU A 444 11.67 10.01 16.90
C LEU A 444 12.16 8.71 17.55
N PRO A 445 11.38 8.12 18.46
CA PRO A 445 11.68 6.81 19.05
C PRO A 445 11.61 5.71 17.98
N ILE A 446 12.46 4.69 18.13
CA ILE A 446 12.48 3.50 17.30
C ILE A 446 11.92 2.33 18.12
N PHE A 447 11.04 1.55 17.51
CA PHE A 447 10.48 0.31 18.07
C PHE A 447 10.83 -0.85 17.16
N ASP A 448 11.35 -1.92 17.74
CA ASP A 448 11.65 -3.17 17.04
C ASP A 448 10.60 -4.20 17.39
N VAL A 449 9.95 -4.75 16.37
CA VAL A 449 9.00 -5.84 16.51
C VAL A 449 9.57 -7.08 15.88
N THR A 450 9.73 -8.12 16.69
CA THR A 450 10.16 -9.44 16.20
C THR A 450 9.00 -10.41 16.28
N TRP A 451 8.55 -10.87 15.11
CA TRP A 451 7.54 -11.93 15.00
C TRP A 451 8.18 -13.30 15.01
N SER A 452 7.58 -14.21 15.77
CA SER A 452 7.85 -15.64 15.77
C SER A 452 6.52 -16.39 15.61
N PRO A 453 6.52 -17.69 15.28
CA PRO A 453 5.27 -18.44 15.09
C PRO A 453 4.33 -18.34 16.31
N GLY A 454 3.26 -17.54 16.17
CA GLY A 454 2.25 -17.32 17.21
C GLY A 454 2.64 -16.33 18.32
N LEU A 455 3.78 -15.66 18.23
CA LEU A 455 4.28 -14.73 19.25
C LEU A 455 4.89 -13.47 18.62
N TRP A 456 4.86 -12.35 19.34
CA TRP A 456 5.59 -11.13 18.98
C TRP A 456 6.22 -10.53 20.23
N ASN A 457 7.35 -9.86 20.04
CA ASN A 457 8.04 -9.11 21.08
C ASN A 457 8.32 -7.70 20.56
N VAL A 458 8.12 -6.69 21.41
CA VAL A 458 8.33 -5.28 21.07
C VAL A 458 9.37 -4.69 22.00
N GLU A 459 10.44 -4.14 21.44
CA GLU A 459 11.55 -3.56 22.18
C GLU A 459 11.85 -2.14 21.70
N SER A 460 12.52 -1.35 22.56
CA SER A 460 13.05 -0.05 22.14
C SER A 460 14.29 -0.24 21.27
N GLY A 461 14.24 0.27 20.04
CA GLY A 461 15.38 0.34 19.12
C GLY A 461 16.21 1.63 19.30
N GLY A 462 15.94 2.42 20.33
CA GLY A 462 16.58 3.71 20.60
C GLY A 462 15.84 4.89 19.97
N VAL A 463 16.60 5.85 19.45
CA VAL A 463 16.07 7.11 18.87
C VAL A 463 16.80 7.38 17.56
N VAL A 464 16.08 7.91 16.56
CA VAL A 464 16.71 8.33 15.30
C VAL A 464 17.74 9.43 15.57
N PRO A 465 19.02 9.24 15.17
CA PRO A 465 20.07 10.23 15.39
C PRO A 465 19.73 11.60 14.80
N GLY A 466 20.19 12.65 15.49
CA GLY A 466 20.00 14.05 15.11
C GLY A 466 21.09 14.63 14.24
#